data_AF-A0A2N5A2M3-F1
#
_entry.id   AF-A0A2N5A2M3-F1
#
_cell.length_a   1.000
_cell.length_b   1.000
_cell.length_c   1.000
_cell.angle_alpha   90.00
_cell.angle_beta   90.00
_cell.angle_gamma   90.00
#
_symmetry.space_group_name_H-M   'P 1'
#
loop_
_entity.id
_entity.type
_entity.pdbx_description
1 polymer ?
#
loop_
_entity_poly.entity_id
_entity_poly.type
_entity_poly.pdbx_seq_one_letter_code
_entity_poly.pdbx_strand_id
1 'polypeptide(L)' 'MENLNTVLRAIPAPDADAMVRAQHHIDGLLKPPGSLGRLEALAVQLAGMPGLGGQPQVAKKALLVMCADHGVWDEG' A
#
# COMPACT_ATOMS: atom_id res chain seq x y z
N MET A 1 4.85 25.79 -2.24
CA MET A 1 4.02 24.60 -1.94
C MET A 1 3.14 24.34 -3.14
N GLU A 2 3.01 23.09 -3.54
CA GLU A 2 2.00 22.71 -4.54
C GLU A 2 0.60 22.85 -3.93
N ASN A 3 -0.41 23.11 -4.76
CA ASN A 3 -1.79 23.13 -4.29
C ASN A 3 -2.34 21.70 -4.13
N LEU A 4 -3.43 21.55 -3.38
CA LEU A 4 -4.04 20.26 -3.09
C LEU A 4 -4.43 19.47 -4.36
N ASN A 5 -4.94 20.16 -5.39
CA ASN A 5 -5.37 19.52 -6.64
C ASN A 5 -4.18 18.93 -7.41
N THR A 6 -3.01 19.57 -7.38
CA THR A 6 -1.79 19.03 -7.99
C THR A 6 -1.39 17.71 -7.33
N VAL A 7 -1.38 17.65 -6.00
CA VAL A 7 -1.00 16.44 -5.25
C VAL A 7 -1.99 15.31 -5.48
N LEU A 8 -3.30 15.59 -5.45
CA LEU A 8 -4.33 14.57 -5.68
C LEU A 8 -4.23 13.94 -7.09
N ARG A 9 -3.93 14.77 -8.11
CA ARG A 9 -3.76 14.29 -9.49
C ARG A 9 -2.50 13.44 -9.69
N ALA A 10 -1.52 13.56 -8.81
CA ALA A 10 -0.28 12.80 -8.87
C ALA A 10 -0.41 11.38 -8.28
N ILE A 11 -1.54 11.02 -7.64
CA ILE A 11 -1.77 9.69 -7.08
C ILE A 11 -2.00 8.70 -8.23
N PRO A 12 -1.09 7.75 -8.49
CA PRO A 12 -1.26 6.80 -9.57
C PRO A 12 -2.25 5.71 -9.20
N ALA A 13 -2.89 5.12 -10.20
CA ALA A 13 -3.59 3.86 -10.03
C ALA A 13 -2.59 2.72 -9.73
N PRO A 14 -3.01 1.64 -9.04
CA PRO A 14 -2.18 0.45 -8.90
C PRO A 14 -1.80 -0.17 -10.26
N ASP A 15 -0.60 -0.73 -10.34
CA ASP A 15 -0.09 -1.46 -11.51
C ASP A 15 -0.72 -2.86 -11.57
N ALA A 16 -1.74 -3.00 -12.43
CA ALA A 16 -2.47 -4.24 -12.62
C ALA A 16 -1.58 -5.39 -13.15
N ASP A 17 -0.61 -5.10 -14.02
CA ASP A 17 0.26 -6.13 -14.58
C ASP A 17 1.24 -6.64 -13.51
N ALA A 18 1.74 -5.76 -12.64
CA ALA A 18 2.54 -6.17 -11.48
C ALA A 18 1.75 -7.05 -10.52
N MET A 19 0.48 -6.73 -10.28
CA MET A 19 -0.41 -7.55 -9.46
C MET A 19 -0.62 -8.94 -10.07
N VAL A 20 -0.84 -9.04 -11.37
CA VAL A 20 -0.99 -10.33 -12.08
C VAL A 20 0.30 -11.15 -12.00
N ARG A 21 1.47 -10.54 -12.24
CA ARG A 21 2.76 -11.22 -12.11
C ARG A 21 3.00 -11.74 -10.69
N ALA A 22 2.66 -10.94 -9.68
CA ALA A 22 2.79 -11.33 -8.28
C ALA A 22 1.86 -12.50 -7.92
N GLN A 23 0.60 -12.46 -8.36
CA GLN A 23 -0.35 -13.55 -8.14
C GLN A 23 0.17 -14.86 -8.75
N HIS A 24 0.59 -14.83 -10.03
CA HIS A 24 1.14 -16.00 -10.70
C HIS A 24 2.39 -16.55 -10.00
N HIS A 25 3.28 -15.68 -9.52
CA HIS A 25 4.44 -16.11 -8.75
C HIS A 25 4.04 -16.79 -7.43
N ILE A 26 3.12 -16.20 -6.68
CA ILE A 26 2.67 -16.70 -5.37
C ILE A 26 1.95 -18.03 -5.51
N ASP A 27 1.13 -18.22 -6.54
CA ASP A 27 0.44 -19.47 -6.83
C ASP A 27 1.40 -20.60 -7.21
N GLY A 28 2.57 -20.28 -7.75
CA GLY A 28 3.63 -21.23 -8.10
C GLY A 28 4.57 -21.62 -6.95
N LEU A 29 4.40 -21.05 -5.74
CA LEU A 29 5.23 -21.40 -4.58
C LEU A 29 4.86 -22.79 -4.04
N LEU A 30 5.76 -23.40 -3.25
CA LEU A 30 5.57 -24.70 -2.60
C LEU A 30 4.56 -24.63 -1.44
N LYS A 31 3.30 -24.41 -1.79
CA LYS A 31 2.13 -24.35 -0.90
C LYS A 31 0.87 -24.67 -1.70
N PRO A 32 -0.21 -25.18 -1.09
CA PRO A 32 -1.50 -25.21 -1.77
C PRO A 32 -1.90 -23.77 -2.20
N PRO A 33 -2.41 -23.56 -3.42
CA PRO A 33 -2.87 -22.24 -3.87
C PRO A 33 -3.85 -21.62 -2.86
N GLY A 34 -3.63 -20.36 -2.50
CA GLY A 34 -4.44 -19.63 -1.52
C GLY A 34 -4.26 -20.01 -0.05
N SER A 35 -3.38 -20.96 0.31
CA SER A 35 -3.26 -21.45 1.69
C SER A 35 -2.79 -20.40 2.70
N LEU A 36 -2.15 -19.31 2.26
CA LEU A 36 -1.72 -18.20 3.13
C LEU A 36 -2.76 -17.06 3.17
N GLY A 37 -3.87 -17.19 2.44
CA GLY A 37 -5.04 -16.31 2.50
C GLY A 37 -4.70 -14.83 2.38
N ARG A 38 -4.97 -14.05 3.43
CA ARG A 38 -4.77 -12.59 3.45
C ARG A 38 -3.32 -12.16 3.22
N LEU A 39 -2.35 -13.02 3.54
CA LEU A 39 -0.94 -12.70 3.29
C LEU A 39 -0.64 -12.66 1.79
N GLU A 40 -1.26 -13.54 1.00
CA GLU A 40 -1.14 -13.54 -0.47
C GLU A 40 -1.77 -12.28 -1.05
N ALA A 41 -2.99 -11.94 -0.60
CA ALA A 41 -3.68 -10.74 -1.02
C ALA A 41 -2.88 -9.45 -0.71
N LEU A 42 -2.24 -9.39 0.46
CA LEU A 42 -1.37 -8.28 0.84
C LEU A 42 -0.13 -8.18 -0.05
N ALA A 43 0.52 -9.32 -0.35
CA ALA A 43 1.69 -9.34 -1.22
C ALA A 43 1.36 -8.86 -2.65
N VAL A 44 0.22 -9.28 -3.20
CA VAL A 44 -0.27 -8.82 -4.51
C VAL A 44 -0.57 -7.32 -4.48
N GLN A 45 -1.25 -6.82 -3.43
CA GLN A 45 -1.54 -5.40 -3.28
C GLN A 45 -0.26 -4.55 -3.21
N LEU A 46 0.76 -5.00 -2.46
CA LEU A 46 2.05 -4.31 -2.37
C LEU A 46 2.80 -4.31 -3.71
N ALA A 47 2.77 -5.42 -4.45
CA ALA A 47 3.37 -5.48 -5.78
C ALA A 47 2.72 -4.50 -6.77
N GLY A 48 1.42 -4.22 -6.62
CA GLY A 48 0.70 -3.23 -7.42
C GLY A 48 1.03 -1.77 -7.07
N MET A 49 1.74 -1.46 -5.99
CA MET A 49 2.06 -0.07 -5.63
C MET A 49 3.20 0.45 -6.52
N PRO A 50 2.97 1.46 -7.40
CA PRO A 50 3.98 1.88 -8.38
C PRO A 50 5.30 2.35 -7.76
N GLY A 51 5.23 2.99 -6.59
CA GLY A 51 6.42 3.43 -5.84
C GLY A 51 7.31 2.31 -5.31
N LEU A 52 6.85 1.05 -5.33
CA LEU A 52 7.62 -0.13 -4.90
C LEU A 52 8.23 -0.92 -6.07
N GLY A 53 7.91 -0.56 -7.32
CA GLY A 53 8.53 -1.16 -8.51
C GLY A 53 8.21 -2.64 -8.70
N GLY A 54 7.02 -3.11 -8.30
CA GLY A 54 6.59 -4.49 -8.50
C GLY A 54 7.09 -5.50 -7.46
N GLN A 55 7.84 -5.05 -6.44
CA GLN A 55 8.36 -5.92 -5.39
C GLN A 55 8.02 -5.36 -4.00
N PRO A 56 7.48 -6.16 -3.07
CA PRO A 56 7.25 -5.72 -1.69
C PRO A 56 8.57 -5.35 -1.00
N GLN A 57 8.77 -4.05 -0.70
CA GLN A 57 9.92 -3.57 0.06
C GLN A 57 9.51 -3.09 1.45
N VAL A 58 10.26 -3.51 2.48
CA VAL A 58 9.96 -3.18 3.88
C VAL A 58 11.15 -2.58 4.64
N ALA A 59 12.23 -2.20 3.96
CA ALA A 59 13.45 -1.75 4.62
C ALA A 59 13.30 -0.41 5.37
N LYS A 60 12.54 0.54 4.81
CA LYS A 60 12.33 1.87 5.37
C LYS A 60 10.85 2.08 5.67
N LYS A 61 10.53 2.35 6.95
CA LYS A 61 9.16 2.61 7.41
C LYS A 61 9.17 3.87 8.26
N ALA A 62 8.08 4.62 8.23
CA ALA A 62 7.91 5.82 9.06
C ALA A 62 6.55 5.75 9.75
N LEU A 63 6.50 6.26 10.98
CA LEU A 63 5.27 6.55 11.70
C LEU A 63 5.17 8.07 11.84
N LEU A 64 4.13 8.67 11.29
CA LEU A 64 3.83 10.10 11.46
C LEU A 64 2.74 10.24 12.53
N VAL A 65 3.09 10.85 13.66
CA VAL A 65 2.15 11.14 14.76
C VAL A 65 1.76 12.61 14.66
N MET A 66 0.48 12.87 14.39
CA MET A 66 -0.07 14.23 14.35
C MET A 66 -0.73 14.54 15.71
N CYS A 67 -0.31 15.62 16.35
CA CYS A 67 -0.87 16.08 17.63
C CYS A 67 -1.39 17.50 17.47
N ALA A 68 -2.59 17.76 17.99
CA ALA A 68 -3.20 19.08 18.06
C ALA A 68 -4.18 19.12 19.23
N ASP A 69 -4.28 20.27 19.88
CA ASP A 69 -5.34 20.55 20.85
C ASP A 69 -6.63 20.94 20.12
N HIS A 70 -7.77 20.74 20.78
CA HIS A 70 -9.08 21.03 20.23
C HIS A 70 -9.83 21.98 21.16
N GLY A 71 -10.27 23.14 20.65
CA GLY A 71 -10.97 24.14 21.47
C GLY A 71 -12.31 23.68 22.05
N VAL A 72 -12.96 22.69 21.41
CA VAL A 72 -14.18 22.04 21.94
C VAL A 72 -13.96 21.39 23.31
N TRP A 73 -12.71 21.14 23.70
CA TRP A 73 -12.36 20.72 25.05
C TRP A 73 -12.97 21.61 26.14
N ASP A 74 -13.07 22.91 25.89
CA ASP A 74 -13.65 23.87 26.84
C ASP A 74 -15.18 23.73 26.96
N GLU A 75 -15.84 22.98 26.07
CA GLU A 75 -17.29 22.78 26.02
C GLU A 75 -17.78 21.51 26.75
N GLY A 76 -16.87 20.61 27.17
CA GLY A 76 -17.18 19.35 27.88
C GLY A 76 -17.62 18.21 26.96
#